data_AF-A0A528H475-F1
#
_entry.id   AF-A0A528H475-F1
#
_cell.length_a   1.000
_cell.length_b   1.000
_cell.length_c   1.000
_cell.angle_alpha   90.00
_cell.angle_beta   90.00
_cell.angle_gamma   90.00
#
_symmetry.space_group_name_H-M   'P 1'
#
loop_
_entity.id
_entity.type
_entity.pdbx_description
1 polymer ?
#
loop_
_entity_poly.entity_id
_entity_poly.type
_entity_poly.pdbx_seq_one_letter_code
_entity_poly.pdbx_strand_id
1 'polypeptide(L)'
;MPQAAQLFVRYVDAINHRVGRVAMYLLFVMGAILLYSTLSRIIFGVPINWVLEMSQFLLSAYYLVGGAYALQLDQHVRMDLFYSRLDARKRAITDAITILFVIFFLAVLLGGGLSSTNYAIQY
;
A
#
# COMPACT_ATOMS: atom_id res chain seq x y z
N MET A 1 -16.12 25.01 1.11
CA MET A 1 -15.68 23.97 0.14
C MET A 1 -16.87 23.67 -0.77
N PRO A 2 -16.69 23.65 -2.11
CA PRO A 2 -17.79 23.36 -3.04
C PRO A 2 -18.35 21.95 -2.80
N GLN A 3 -19.66 21.77 -2.92
CA GLN A 3 -20.36 20.50 -2.64
C GLN A 3 -19.81 19.33 -3.47
N ALA A 4 -19.37 19.58 -4.70
CA ALA A 4 -18.74 18.59 -5.57
C ALA A 4 -17.44 18.02 -4.99
N ALA A 5 -16.61 18.86 -4.36
CA ALA A 5 -15.36 18.40 -3.74
C ALA A 5 -15.62 17.51 -2.52
N GLN A 6 -16.65 17.82 -1.73
CA GLN A 6 -17.01 17.00 -0.57
C GLN A 6 -17.55 15.62 -0.97
N LEU A 7 -18.32 15.54 -2.05
CA LEU A 7 -18.84 14.28 -2.61
C LEU A 7 -17.71 13.41 -3.17
N PHE A 8 -16.77 14.03 -3.89
CA PHE A 8 -15.58 13.33 -4.40
C PHE A 8 -14.75 12.73 -3.26
N VAL A 9 -14.43 13.53 -2.22
CA VAL A 9 -13.67 13.05 -1.05
C VAL A 9 -14.40 11.91 -0.37
N ARG A 10 -15.70 12.02 -0.11
CA ARG A 10 -16.49 10.95 0.52
C ARG A 10 -16.50 9.65 -0.28
N TYR A 11 -16.54 9.75 -1.61
CA TYR A 11 -16.52 8.57 -2.47
C TYR A 11 -15.17 7.87 -2.45
N VAL A 12 -14.08 8.65 -2.58
CA VAL A 12 -12.70 8.14 -2.48
C VAL A 12 -12.45 7.53 -1.11
N ASP A 13 -12.90 8.19 -0.04
CA ASP A 13 -12.78 7.69 1.33
C ASP A 13 -13.53 6.36 1.52
N ALA A 14 -14.74 6.23 0.99
CA ALA A 14 -15.53 5.01 1.10
C ALA A 14 -14.89 3.84 0.34
N ILE A 15 -14.29 4.10 -0.83
CA ILE A 15 -13.54 3.10 -1.60
C ILE A 15 -12.30 2.68 -0.82
N ASN A 16 -11.48 3.64 -0.39
CA ASN A 16 -10.25 3.36 0.36
C ASN A 16 -10.53 2.57 1.64
N HIS A 17 -11.62 2.86 2.34
CA HIS A 17 -12.01 2.15 3.55
C HIS A 17 -12.36 0.68 3.28
N ARG A 18 -13.09 0.40 2.20
CA ARG A 18 -13.45 -0.97 1.81
C ARG A 18 -12.23 -1.75 1.32
N VAL A 19 -11.45 -1.14 0.44
CA VAL A 19 -10.24 -1.72 -0.15
C VAL A 19 -9.20 -1.99 0.92
N GLY A 20 -8.97 -1.04 1.84
CA GLY A 20 -8.06 -1.20 2.97
C GLY A 20 -8.48 -2.32 3.94
N ARG A 21 -9.78 -2.44 4.21
CA ARG A 21 -10.30 -3.55 5.03
C ARG A 21 -10.07 -4.91 4.39
N VAL A 22 -10.25 -5.02 3.07
CA VAL A 22 -9.94 -6.25 2.32
C VAL A 22 -8.43 -6.53 2.36
N ALA A 23 -7.59 -5.50 2.22
CA ALA A 23 -6.14 -5.63 2.26
C ALA A 23 -5.62 -6.18 3.59
N MET A 24 -6.29 -5.91 4.73
CA MET A 24 -5.91 -6.51 6.02
C MET A 24 -5.93 -8.04 5.98
N TYR A 25 -6.79 -8.65 5.16
CA TYR A 25 -6.84 -10.11 5.02
C TYR A 25 -5.67 -10.68 4.20
N LEU A 26 -4.98 -9.87 3.39
CA LEU A 26 -3.79 -10.33 2.64
C LEU A 26 -2.66 -10.78 3.57
N LEU A 27 -2.57 -10.19 4.76
CA LEU A 27 -1.58 -10.60 5.76
C LEU A 27 -1.82 -12.04 6.23
N PHE A 28 -3.08 -12.44 6.40
CA PHE A 28 -3.43 -13.84 6.73
C PHE A 28 -3.13 -14.78 5.57
N VAL A 29 -3.38 -14.36 4.33
CA VAL A 29 -3.04 -15.15 3.13
C VAL A 29 -1.52 -15.36 3.03
N MET A 30 -0.74 -14.30 3.23
CA MET A 30 0.72 -14.38 3.27
C MET A 30 1.19 -15.32 4.40
N GLY A 31 0.61 -15.19 5.59
CA GLY A 31 0.88 -16.09 6.71
C GLY A 31 0.59 -17.56 6.39
N ALA A 32 -0.53 -17.85 5.72
CA ALA A 32 -0.89 -19.21 5.31
C ALA A 32 0.11 -19.79 4.30
N ILE A 33 0.58 -18.99 3.34
CA ILE A 33 1.57 -19.42 2.35
C ILE A 33 2.92 -19.73 3.01
N LEU A 34 3.35 -18.89 3.96
CA LEU A 34 4.57 -19.12 4.73
C LEU A 34 4.45 -20.36 5.62
N LEU A 35 3.33 -20.52 6.32
CA LEU A 35 3.05 -21.72 7.12
C LEU A 35 3.07 -22.98 6.26
N TYR A 36 2.45 -22.96 5.09
CA TYR A 36 2.47 -24.09 4.16
C TYR A 36 3.89 -24.44 3.72
N SER A 37 4.71 -23.43 3.42
CA SER A 37 6.12 -23.62 3.07
C SER A 37 6.92 -24.24 4.22
N THR A 38 6.73 -23.74 5.44
CA THR A 38 7.38 -24.26 6.64
C THR A 38 6.97 -25.70 6.91
N LEU A 39 5.68 -26.01 6.83
CA LEU A 39 5.16 -27.37 6.98
C LEU A 39 5.69 -28.30 5.90
N SER A 40 5.73 -27.87 4.64
CA SER A 40 6.29 -28.64 3.53
C SER A 40 7.76 -28.99 3.77
N ARG A 41 8.54 -28.01 4.23
CA ARG A 41 9.96 -28.20 4.52
C ARG A 41 10.19 -29.14 5.71
N ILE A 42 9.35 -29.08 6.75
CA ILE A 42 9.51 -29.90 7.96
C ILE A 42 9.02 -31.35 7.72
N ILE A 43 7.88 -31.52 7.03
CA ILE A 43 7.21 -32.82 6.89
C ILE A 43 7.73 -33.58 5.66
N PHE A 44 7.88 -32.89 4.52
CA PHE A 44 8.21 -33.52 3.24
C PHE A 44 9.67 -33.31 2.83
N GLY A 45 10.42 -32.44 3.53
CA GLY A 45 11.81 -32.14 3.19
C GLY A 45 12.00 -31.39 1.87
N VAL A 46 10.92 -31.06 1.15
CA VAL A 46 10.97 -30.38 -0.15
C VAL A 46 10.72 -28.89 0.04
N PRO A 47 11.70 -28.02 -0.31
CA PRO A 47 11.50 -26.58 -0.33
C PRO A 47 10.64 -26.16 -1.52
N ILE A 48 9.66 -25.28 -1.29
CA ILE A 48 8.80 -24.75 -2.32
C ILE A 48 9.36 -23.40 -2.80
N ASN A 49 9.91 -23.37 -4.02
CA ASN A 49 10.66 -22.22 -4.52
C ASN A 49 9.77 -20.99 -4.79
N TRP A 50 8.53 -21.18 -5.22
CA TRP A 50 7.61 -20.08 -5.57
C TRP A 50 7.08 -19.29 -4.35
N VAL A 51 7.20 -19.85 -3.14
CA VAL A 51 6.67 -19.22 -1.92
C VAL A 51 7.35 -17.88 -1.67
N LEU A 52 8.66 -17.78 -1.93
CA LEU A 52 9.40 -16.54 -1.73
C LEU A 52 8.86 -15.43 -2.62
N GLU A 53 8.75 -15.69 -3.93
CA GLU A 53 8.25 -14.73 -4.92
C GLU A 53 6.81 -14.31 -4.59
N MET A 54 5.93 -15.28 -4.30
CA MET A 54 4.54 -15.00 -3.94
C MET A 54 4.42 -14.18 -2.66
N SER A 55 5.25 -14.45 -1.65
CA SER A 55 5.26 -13.67 -0.41
C SER A 55 5.72 -12.22 -0.65
N GLN A 56 6.69 -12.00 -1.54
CA GLN A 56 7.16 -10.66 -1.91
C GLN A 56 6.10 -9.87 -2.68
N PHE A 57 5.37 -10.51 -3.60
CA PHE A 57 4.26 -9.88 -4.30
C PHE A 57 3.10 -9.54 -3.36
N LEU A 58 2.74 -10.46 -2.47
CA LEU A 58 1.71 -10.23 -1.45
C LEU A 58 2.08 -9.10 -0.49
N LEU A 59 3.33 -9.06 -0.04
CA LEU A 59 3.85 -8.01 0.83
C LEU A 59 3.78 -6.65 0.13
N SER A 60 4.19 -6.59 -1.15
CA SER A 60 4.14 -5.37 -1.96
C SER A 60 2.70 -4.88 -2.15
N ALA A 61 1.78 -5.79 -2.50
CA ALA A 61 0.36 -5.47 -2.61
C ALA A 61 -0.23 -4.99 -1.29
N TYR A 62 0.11 -5.65 -0.18
CA TYR A 62 -0.33 -5.27 1.17
C TYR A 62 0.14 -3.87 1.55
N TYR A 63 1.41 -3.53 1.32
CA TYR A 63 1.93 -2.20 1.65
C TYR A 63 1.31 -1.09 0.80
N LEU A 64 1.13 -1.32 -0.50
CA LEU A 64 0.55 -0.32 -1.39
C LEU A 64 -0.92 -0.04 -1.06
N VAL A 65 -1.70 -1.10 -0.87
CA VAL A 65 -3.14 -0.97 -0.61
C VAL A 65 -3.43 -0.61 0.84
N GLY A 66 -2.73 -1.22 1.78
CA GLY A 66 -2.84 -0.96 3.22
C GLY A 66 -2.25 0.40 3.63
N GLY A 67 -1.25 0.91 2.89
CA GLY A 67 -0.63 2.21 3.15
C GLY A 67 -1.62 3.37 3.01
N ALA A 68 -2.44 3.37 1.95
CA ALA A 68 -3.49 4.38 1.74
C ALA A 68 -4.54 4.36 2.87
N TYR A 69 -4.91 3.16 3.34
CA TYR A 69 -5.83 2.98 4.47
C TYR A 69 -5.22 3.46 5.80
N ALA A 70 -3.96 3.12 6.06
CA ALA A 70 -3.25 3.58 7.26
C ALA A 70 -3.08 5.11 7.29
N LEU A 71 -2.87 5.73 6.14
CA LEU A 71 -2.84 7.19 5.98
C LEU A 71 -4.21 7.82 6.28
N GLN A 72 -5.30 7.20 5.83
CA GLN A 72 -6.66 7.66 6.11
C GLN A 72 -7.00 7.61 7.61
N LEU A 73 -6.51 6.59 8.32
CA LEU A 73 -6.70 6.45 9.78
C LEU A 73 -5.72 7.30 10.61
N ASP A 74 -4.84 8.07 9.96
CA ASP A 74 -3.74 8.81 10.60
C ASP A 74 -2.85 7.92 11.49
N GLN A 75 -2.79 6.62 11.17
CA GLN A 75 -1.96 5.61 11.84
C GLN A 75 -0.65 5.35 11.10
N HIS A 76 -0.44 6.00 9.96
CA HIS A 76 0.83 5.96 9.28
C HIS A 76 1.83 6.77 10.10
N VAL A 77 2.84 6.09 10.66
CA VAL A 77 3.83 6.69 11.57
C VAL A 77 4.45 7.92 10.91
N ARG A 78 4.02 9.11 11.34
CA ARG A 78 4.64 10.38 10.99
C ARG A 78 5.67 10.73 12.05
N MET A 79 6.71 11.44 11.63
CA MET A 79 7.70 11.99 12.57
C MET A 79 7.08 13.21 13.30
N ASP A 80 6.19 12.95 14.24
CA ASP A 80 5.34 13.98 14.88
C ASP A 80 6.10 14.96 15.78
N LEU A 81 7.36 14.66 16.13
CA LEU A 81 8.15 15.51 17.03
C LEU A 81 8.45 16.91 16.45
N PHE A 82 8.68 16.99 15.13
CA PHE A 82 8.93 18.24 14.44
C PHE A 82 7.66 18.82 13.81
N TYR A 83 6.71 17.97 13.39
CA TYR A 83 5.48 18.37 12.72
C TYR A 83 4.46 19.03 13.68
N SER A 84 4.38 18.56 14.94
CA SER A 84 3.47 19.10 15.95
C SER A 84 3.81 20.51 16.44
N ARG A 85 5.07 20.95 16.24
CA ARG A 85 5.55 22.28 16.64
C ARG A 85 5.38 23.34 15.54
N LEU A 86 4.92 22.96 14.35
CA LEU A 86 4.76 23.86 13.22
C LEU A 86 3.38 24.55 13.26
N ASP A 87 3.38 25.83 12.91
CA ASP A 87 2.16 26.61 12.73
C ASP A 87 1.28 26.05 11.60
N ALA A 88 -0.04 26.23 11.69
CA ALA A 88 -1.03 25.59 10.80
C ALA A 88 -0.76 25.87 9.31
N ARG A 89 -0.26 27.07 8.97
CA ARG A 89 0.13 27.42 7.60
C ARG A 89 1.34 26.64 7.12
N LYS A 90 2.37 26.47 7.97
CA LYS A 90 3.58 25.73 7.62
C LYS A 90 3.27 24.25 7.44
N ARG A 91 2.42 23.69 8.30
CA ARG A 91 1.93 22.30 8.18
C ARG A 91 1.22 22.06 6.84
N ALA A 92 0.32 22.96 6.44
CA ALA A 92 -0.40 22.84 5.16
C ALA A 92 0.55 22.94 3.94
N ILE A 93 1.57 23.80 4.00
CA ILE A 93 2.58 23.91 2.93
C ILE A 93 3.42 22.64 2.84
N THR A 94 3.86 22.10 3.98
CA THR A 94 4.64 20.86 3.99
C THR A 94 3.81 19.69 3.48
N ASP A 95 2.55 19.54 3.89
CA ASP A 95 1.64 18.50 3.36
C ASP A 95 1.44 18.66 1.84
N ALA A 96 1.28 19.90 1.35
CA ALA A 96 1.15 20.19 -0.08
C ALA A 96 2.41 19.90 -0.90
N ILE A 97 3.60 19.97 -0.28
CA ILE A 97 4.85 19.57 -0.94
C ILE A 97 5.00 18.05 -0.90
N THR A 98 4.74 17.42 0.24
CA THR A 98 4.87 15.96 0.41
C THR A 98 3.92 15.20 -0.50
N ILE A 99 2.68 15.68 -0.71
CA ILE A 99 1.73 15.03 -1.62
C ILE A 99 2.26 14.99 -3.07
N LEU A 100 3.04 15.99 -3.51
CA LEU A 100 3.64 16.00 -4.86
C LEU A 100 4.65 14.87 -5.04
N PHE A 101 5.47 14.59 -4.02
CA PHE A 101 6.40 13.46 -4.04
C PHE A 101 5.66 12.12 -4.06
N VAL A 102 4.54 12.01 -3.33
CA VAL A 102 3.69 10.81 -3.38
C VAL A 102 3.07 10.63 -4.77
N ILE A 103 2.55 11.70 -5.38
CA ILE A 103 2.00 11.66 -6.75
C ILE A 103 3.08 11.26 -7.76
N PHE A 104 4.29 11.81 -7.65
CA PHE A 104 5.43 11.45 -8.50
C PHE A 104 5.78 9.97 -8.36
N PHE A 105 5.89 9.47 -7.13
CA PHE A 105 6.14 8.06 -6.85
C PHE A 105 5.06 7.16 -7.47
N LEU A 106 3.78 7.51 -7.30
CA LEU A 106 2.66 6.76 -7.89
C LEU A 106 2.71 6.75 -9.42
N ALA A 107 3.09 7.86 -10.06
CA ALA A 107 3.24 7.93 -11.51
C ALA A 107 4.36 7.01 -12.03
N VAL A 108 5.52 7.01 -11.37
CA VAL A 108 6.62 6.11 -11.70
C VAL A 108 6.22 4.65 -11.50
N LEU A 109 5.53 4.33 -10.40
CA LEU A 109 5.06 2.99 -10.10
C LEU A 109 4.04 2.48 -11.13
N LEU A 110 3.11 3.35 -11.57
CA LEU A 110 2.18 3.05 -12.67
C LEU A 110 2.92 2.80 -13.99
N GLY A 111 3.89 3.65 -14.33
CA GLY A 111 4.71 3.49 -15.53
C GLY A 111 5.50 2.16 -15.52
N GLY A 112 6.12 1.83 -14.38
CA GLY A 112 6.79 0.55 -14.17
C GLY A 112 5.84 -0.64 -14.32
N GLY A 113 4.66 -0.57 -13.69
CA GLY A 113 3.64 -1.63 -13.79
C GLY A 113 3.13 -1.85 -15.21
N LEU A 114 2.89 -0.77 -15.97
CA LEU A 114 2.50 -0.87 -17.38
C LEU A 114 3.62 -1.48 -18.24
N SER A 115 4.88 -1.11 -17.98
CA SER A 115 6.03 -1.69 -18.67
C SER A 115 6.16 -3.19 -18.36
N SER A 116 6.04 -3.60 -17.11
CA SER A 116 6.06 -5.02 -16.70
C SER A 116 4.91 -5.81 -17.32
N THR A 117 3.72 -5.24 -17.40
CA THR A 117 2.56 -5.88 -18.03
C THR A 117 2.79 -6.08 -19.53
N ASN A 118 3.33 -5.06 -20.22
CA ASN A 118 3.64 -5.17 -21.64
C ASN A 118 4.73 -6.21 -21.90
N TYR A 119 5.74 -6.30 -21.03
CA TYR A 119 6.77 -7.32 -21.10
C TYR A 119 6.20 -8.74 -20.96
N ALA A 120 5.28 -8.95 -20.02
CA ALA A 120 4.62 -10.24 -19.80
C ALA A 120 3.59 -10.64 -20.87
N ILE A 121 3.19 -9.71 -21.75
CA ILE A 121 2.31 -10.01 -22.90
C ILE A 121 3.13 -10.33 -24.14
N GLN A 122 4.30 -9.71 -24.29
CA GLN A 122 5.19 -9.93 -25.43
C GLN A 122 6.04 -11.20 -25.33
N TYR A 123 6.27 -11.71 -24.11
CA TYR A 123 6.98 -12.96 -23.81
C TYR A 123 6.06 -13.95 -23.10
#